data_AF-A0A8J4WDH1-F1
#
_entry.id   AF-A0A8J4WDH1-F1
#
_cell.length_a   1.000
_cell.length_b   1.000
_cell.length_c   1.000
_cell.angle_alpha   90.00
_cell.angle_beta   90.00
_cell.angle_gamma   90.00
#
_symmetry.space_group_name_H-M   'P 1'
#
loop_
_entity.id
_entity.type
_entity.pdbx_description
1 polymer ?
#
loop_
_entity_poly.entity_id
_entity_poly.type
_entity_poly.pdbx_seq_one_letter_code
_entity_poly.pdbx_strand_id
1 'polypeptide(L)'
;MDFFRRYMISKYDKEELSGTDIVEKLVDRFQSASRTEDKRDSLRTLKALSKKYRLEVGTKAMPVLIEALKTEQEDSDSVCYALESLYFVMDDNDSEQVDAHELINVPPDLGSQFTEIFIKQPENVALILCFVDVSTFNM
;
A
#
# COMPACT_ATOMS: atom_id res chain seq x y z
N MET A 1 -9.87 -4.19 17.04
CA MET A 1 -9.29 -5.50 16.66
C MET A 1 -10.32 -6.54 16.23
N ASP A 2 -11.60 -6.39 16.55
CA ASP A 2 -12.64 -7.40 16.22
C ASP A 2 -13.05 -7.47 14.74
N PHE A 3 -12.71 -6.46 13.94
CA PHE A 3 -13.11 -6.38 12.54
C PHE A 3 -12.27 -7.28 11.62
N PHE A 4 -10.95 -7.33 11.80
CA PHE A 4 -10.08 -8.29 11.09
C PHE A 4 -10.54 -9.73 11.32
N ARG A 5 -11.00 -10.03 12.54
CA ARG A 5 -11.60 -11.32 12.90
C ARG A 5 -12.92 -11.56 12.17
N ARG A 6 -13.75 -10.54 11.97
CA ARG A 6 -15.04 -10.64 11.25
C ARG A 6 -14.86 -10.78 9.73
N TYR A 7 -13.89 -10.09 9.14
CA TYR A 7 -13.56 -10.18 7.72
C TYR A 7 -13.03 -11.58 7.34
N MET A 8 -12.19 -12.19 8.19
CA MET A 8 -11.72 -13.57 7.99
C MET A 8 -12.85 -14.61 7.92
N ILE A 9 -13.99 -14.37 8.59
CA ILE A 9 -15.16 -15.26 8.57
C ILE A 9 -15.96 -15.11 7.26
N SER A 10 -15.93 -13.93 6.63
CA SER A 10 -16.71 -13.63 5.42
C SER A 10 -16.06 -14.12 4.10
N LYS A 11 -14.82 -14.60 4.13
CA LYS A 11 -14.04 -14.97 2.94
C LYS A 11 -14.40 -16.32 2.30
N TYR A 12 -15.28 -17.11 2.92
CA TYR A 12 -15.59 -18.45 2.44
C TYR A 12 -16.47 -18.51 1.17
N ASP A 13 -17.02 -17.38 0.69
CA ASP A 13 -17.90 -17.36 -0.49
C ASP A 13 -17.50 -16.28 -1.52
N LYS A 14 -16.57 -16.60 -2.44
CA LYS A 14 -16.55 -16.22 -3.88
C LYS A 14 -15.21 -16.52 -4.56
N GLU A 15 -15.22 -17.48 -5.50
CA GLU A 15 -14.14 -17.77 -6.46
C GLU A 15 -14.15 -16.79 -7.65
N GLU A 16 -13.73 -15.56 -7.39
CA GLU A 16 -13.15 -14.65 -8.39
C GLU A 16 -11.79 -14.30 -7.79
N LEU A 17 -10.66 -14.48 -8.52
CA LEU A 17 -9.30 -14.22 -8.00
C LEU A 17 -9.33 -12.96 -7.14
N SER A 18 -9.31 -13.13 -5.82
CA SER A 18 -9.74 -12.08 -4.92
C SER A 18 -8.72 -10.95 -5.02
N GLY A 19 -9.11 -9.69 -4.84
CA GLY A 19 -8.15 -8.58 -4.75
C GLY A 19 -7.00 -8.88 -3.78
N THR A 20 -7.28 -9.70 -2.75
CA THR A 20 -6.25 -10.22 -1.86
C THR A 20 -5.22 -11.11 -2.56
N ASP A 21 -5.63 -12.07 -3.40
CA ASP A 21 -4.73 -13.02 -4.04
C ASP A 21 -3.79 -12.30 -5.02
N ILE A 22 -4.29 -11.26 -5.70
CA ILE A 22 -3.49 -10.43 -6.60
C ILE A 22 -2.44 -9.65 -5.80
N VAL A 23 -2.86 -9.01 -4.70
CA VAL A 23 -1.94 -8.24 -3.85
C VAL A 23 -0.90 -9.14 -3.20
N GLU A 24 -1.28 -10.32 -2.70
CA GLU A 24 -0.35 -11.28 -2.09
C GLU A 24 0.71 -11.76 -3.09
N LYS A 25 0.31 -12.10 -4.33
CA LYS A 25 1.28 -12.48 -5.37
C LYS A 25 2.28 -11.36 -5.70
N LEU A 26 1.84 -10.10 -5.68
CA LEU A 26 2.73 -8.96 -5.91
C LEU A 26 3.69 -8.73 -4.75
N VAL A 27 3.23 -8.91 -3.52
CA VAL A 27 4.06 -8.89 -2.31
C VAL A 27 5.14 -9.98 -2.39
N ASP A 28 4.75 -11.22 -2.70
CA ASP A 28 5.69 -12.34 -2.86
C ASP A 28 6.69 -12.08 -4.00
N ARG A 29 6.23 -11.51 -5.12
CA ARG A 29 7.10 -11.13 -6.24
C ARG A 29 8.13 -10.08 -5.82
N PHE A 30 7.71 -9.03 -5.12
CA PHE A 30 8.63 -8.01 -4.64
C PHE A 30 9.71 -8.60 -3.72
N GLN A 31 9.30 -9.45 -2.78
CA GLN A 31 10.21 -10.06 -1.79
C GLN A 31 11.19 -11.08 -2.41
N SER A 32 10.75 -11.80 -3.45
CA SER A 32 11.59 -12.79 -4.14
C SER A 32 12.44 -12.21 -5.28
N ALA A 33 12.16 -10.97 -5.71
CA ALA A 33 12.86 -10.33 -6.81
C ALA A 33 14.30 -9.94 -6.44
N SER A 34 15.26 -10.36 -7.27
CA SER A 34 16.66 -9.95 -7.17
C SER A 34 17.01 -8.73 -8.04
N ARG A 35 16.17 -8.43 -9.04
CA ARG A 35 16.36 -7.31 -9.97
C ARG A 35 15.52 -6.10 -9.54
N THR A 36 16.13 -4.93 -9.51
CA THR A 36 15.43 -3.65 -9.23
C THR A 36 14.26 -3.41 -10.17
N GLU A 37 14.38 -3.79 -11.45
CA GLU A 37 13.30 -3.64 -12.44
C GLU A 37 12.04 -4.45 -12.05
N ASP A 38 12.22 -5.68 -11.57
CA ASP A 38 11.11 -6.55 -11.15
C ASP A 38 10.44 -6.05 -9.86
N LYS A 39 11.25 -5.53 -8.94
CA LYS A 39 10.75 -4.86 -7.73
C LYS A 39 9.93 -3.61 -8.09
N ARG A 40 10.48 -2.75 -8.96
CA ARG A 40 9.82 -1.53 -9.42
C ARG A 40 8.50 -1.82 -10.14
N ASP A 41 8.45 -2.84 -11.00
CA ASP A 41 7.21 -3.26 -11.65
C ASP A 41 6.14 -3.74 -10.67
N SER A 42 6.56 -4.44 -9.62
CA SER A 42 5.67 -4.88 -8.55
C SER A 42 5.10 -3.68 -7.79
N LEU A 43 5.94 -2.69 -7.44
CA LEU A 43 5.51 -1.45 -6.78
C LEU A 43 4.59 -0.60 -7.67
N ARG A 44 4.89 -0.47 -8.97
CA ARG A 44 4.03 0.22 -9.94
C ARG A 44 2.64 -0.39 -10.00
N THR A 45 2.57 -1.72 -9.95
CA THR A 45 1.30 -2.45 -9.96
C THR A 45 0.56 -2.27 -8.63
N LEU A 46 1.26 -2.34 -7.49
CA LEU A 46 0.67 -2.07 -6.17
C LEU A 46 0.10 -0.65 -6.07
N LYS A 47 0.78 0.36 -6.62
CA LYS A 47 0.25 1.72 -6.74
C LYS A 47 -1.09 1.72 -7.47
N ALA A 48 -1.18 1.10 -8.65
CA ALA A 48 -2.42 1.06 -9.41
C ALA A 48 -3.57 0.39 -8.65
N LEU A 49 -3.27 -0.64 -7.84
CA LEU A 49 -4.27 -1.36 -7.05
C LEU A 49 -4.66 -0.63 -5.76
N SER A 50 -3.80 0.24 -5.21
CA SER A 50 -4.00 0.90 -3.91
C SER A 50 -5.26 1.78 -3.83
N LYS A 51 -5.76 2.28 -4.96
CA LYS A 51 -7.05 3.00 -5.02
C LYS A 51 -8.25 2.06 -4.93
N LYS A 52 -8.23 0.95 -5.68
CA LYS A 52 -9.36 0.01 -5.81
C LYS A 52 -9.41 -1.05 -4.69
N TYR A 53 -8.26 -1.57 -4.31
CA TYR A 53 -8.07 -2.63 -3.31
C TYR A 53 -7.34 -2.08 -2.08
N ARG A 54 -7.78 -0.90 -1.62
CA ARG A 54 -7.12 -0.13 -0.56
C ARG A 54 -6.97 -0.93 0.73
N LEU A 55 -8.01 -1.68 1.11
CA LEU A 55 -8.01 -2.52 2.30
C LEU A 55 -6.97 -3.64 2.19
N GLU A 56 -6.91 -4.31 1.05
CA GLU A 56 -5.98 -5.40 0.79
C GLU A 56 -4.54 -4.89 0.74
N VAL A 57 -4.29 -3.80 0.01
CA VAL A 57 -2.96 -3.18 -0.09
C VAL A 57 -2.49 -2.69 1.28
N GLY A 58 -3.34 -2.01 2.05
CA GLY A 58 -2.95 -1.55 3.38
C GLY A 58 -2.70 -2.69 4.38
N THR A 59 -3.45 -3.79 4.29
CA THR A 59 -3.28 -4.94 5.20
C THR A 59 -2.09 -5.82 4.83
N LYS A 60 -1.84 -6.03 3.53
CA LYS A 60 -0.89 -7.03 3.03
C LYS A 60 0.40 -6.42 2.51
N ALA A 61 0.33 -5.28 1.82
CA ALA A 61 1.47 -4.69 1.13
C ALA A 61 2.15 -3.57 1.90
N MET A 62 1.51 -2.95 2.91
CA MET A 62 2.13 -1.86 3.69
C MET A 62 3.55 -2.20 4.23
N PRO A 63 3.84 -3.40 4.77
CA PRO A 63 5.19 -3.74 5.19
C PRO A 63 6.21 -3.71 4.03
N VAL A 64 5.82 -4.22 2.86
CA VAL A 64 6.67 -4.21 1.65
C VAL A 64 6.86 -2.80 1.10
N LEU A 65 5.84 -1.94 1.15
CA LEU A 65 5.97 -0.53 0.76
C LEU A 65 6.98 0.19 1.67
N ILE A 66 6.92 -0.05 2.98
CA ILE A 66 7.90 0.49 3.94
C ILE A 66 9.29 -0.10 3.72
N GLU A 67 9.39 -1.39 3.39
CA GLU A 67 10.65 -2.04 3.04
C GLU A 67 11.27 -1.43 1.78
N ALA A 68 10.49 -1.20 0.74
CA ALA A 68 10.95 -0.55 -0.48
C ALA A 68 11.54 0.84 -0.21
N LEU A 69 10.91 1.64 0.65
CA LEU A 69 11.46 2.92 1.09
C LEU A 69 12.79 2.77 1.86
N LYS A 70 13.05 1.62 2.49
CA LYS A 70 14.32 1.36 3.17
C LYS A 70 15.41 0.86 2.22
N THR A 71 15.05 0.02 1.24
CA THR A 71 16.04 -0.73 0.43
C THR A 71 16.27 -0.15 -0.95
N GLU A 72 15.29 0.54 -1.55
CA GLU A 72 15.33 1.04 -2.93
C GLU A 72 15.51 2.58 -3.00
N GLN A 73 16.21 3.18 -2.01
CA GLN A 73 16.33 4.64 -1.86
C GLN A 73 16.96 5.35 -3.07
N GLU A 74 17.79 4.65 -3.84
CA GLU A 74 18.46 5.19 -5.03
C GLU A 74 17.58 5.14 -6.29
N ASP A 75 16.50 4.36 -6.29
CA ASP A 75 15.56 4.26 -7.41
C ASP A 75 14.35 5.17 -7.15
N SER A 76 14.41 6.38 -7.69
CA SER A 76 13.38 7.40 -7.48
C SER A 76 11.97 6.93 -7.86
N ASP A 77 11.84 6.10 -8.90
CA ASP A 77 10.55 5.57 -9.32
C ASP A 77 9.98 4.61 -8.27
N SER A 78 10.82 3.71 -7.74
CA SER A 78 10.43 2.78 -6.68
C SER A 78 10.00 3.53 -5.41
N VAL A 79 10.75 4.56 -5.01
CA VAL A 79 10.39 5.43 -3.88
C VAL A 79 9.06 6.15 -4.14
N CYS A 80 8.90 6.76 -5.31
CA CYS A 80 7.66 7.46 -5.69
C CYS A 80 6.45 6.52 -5.65
N TYR A 81 6.55 5.33 -6.27
CA TYR A 81 5.44 4.37 -6.26
C TYR A 81 5.10 3.88 -4.85
N ALA A 82 6.09 3.68 -3.98
CA ALA A 82 5.85 3.29 -2.60
C ALA A 82 5.16 4.42 -1.80
N LEU A 83 5.63 5.66 -1.93
CA LEU A 83 5.02 6.83 -1.28
C LEU A 83 3.60 7.09 -1.76
N GLU A 84 3.35 7.06 -3.07
CA GLU A 84 2.01 7.23 -3.65
C GLU A 84 1.06 6.11 -3.20
N SER A 85 1.53 4.87 -3.14
CA SER A 85 0.73 3.75 -2.63
C SER A 85 0.33 3.95 -1.17
N LEU A 86 1.28 4.37 -0.32
CA LEU A 86 1.03 4.69 1.08
C LEU A 86 0.07 5.87 1.24
N TYR A 87 0.21 6.90 0.40
CA TYR A 87 -0.72 8.03 0.33
C TYR A 87 -2.14 7.55 0.02
N PHE A 88 -2.33 6.78 -1.06
CA PHE A 88 -3.66 6.27 -1.41
C PHE A 88 -4.26 5.35 -0.33
N VAL A 89 -3.43 4.59 0.39
CA VAL A 89 -3.88 3.74 1.51
C VAL A 89 -4.29 4.55 2.74
N MET A 90 -3.66 5.69 3.01
CA MET A 90 -3.85 6.47 4.24
C MET A 90 -4.74 7.71 4.07
N ASP A 91 -4.91 8.22 2.85
CA ASP A 91 -5.74 9.39 2.58
C ASP A 91 -7.18 9.01 2.24
N ASP A 92 -8.13 9.50 3.04
CA ASP A 92 -9.55 9.27 2.82
C ASP A 92 -10.15 10.26 1.79
N ASN A 93 -9.46 11.36 1.47
CA ASN A 93 -10.00 12.40 0.58
C ASN A 93 -9.89 12.03 -0.90
N ASP A 94 -8.88 11.27 -1.32
CA ASP A 94 -8.73 10.81 -2.72
C ASP A 94 -9.61 9.59 -3.07
N SER A 95 -10.47 9.16 -2.15
CA SER A 95 -11.39 8.01 -2.34
C SER A 95 -12.59 8.32 -3.26
N GLU A 96 -12.86 9.60 -3.54
CA GLU A 96 -13.97 10.05 -4.39
C GLU A 96 -13.86 9.65 -5.88
N GLN A 97 -12.70 9.16 -6.32
CA GLN A 97 -12.44 8.80 -7.72
C GLN A 97 -12.80 7.35 -8.09
N VAL A 98 -13.22 6.54 -7.12
CA VAL A 98 -13.63 5.15 -7.37
C VAL A 98 -15.15 5.09 -7.30
N ASP A 99 -15.78 4.54 -8.35
CA ASP A 99 -17.24 4.38 -8.40
C ASP A 99 -17.74 3.75 -7.10
N ALA A 100 -18.73 4.37 -6.44
CA ALA A 100 -19.26 3.90 -5.17
C ALA A 100 -19.76 2.43 -5.21
N HIS A 101 -20.04 1.92 -6.42
CA HIS A 101 -20.37 0.51 -6.66
C HIS A 101 -19.16 -0.45 -6.66
N GLU A 102 -17.94 0.04 -6.85
CA GLU A 102 -16.70 -0.75 -6.76
C GLU A 102 -16.08 -0.74 -5.35
N LEU A 103 -16.42 0.27 -4.52
CA LEU A 103 -16.01 0.38 -3.12
C LEU A 103 -16.84 -0.56 -2.22
N ILE A 104 -16.74 -1.86 -2.45
CA ILE A 104 -17.39 -2.86 -1.59
C ILE A 104 -16.68 -2.86 -0.23
N ASN A 105 -17.41 -2.52 0.85
CA ASN A 105 -16.96 -2.65 2.24
C ASN A 105 -15.76 -1.80 2.66
N VAL A 106 -15.54 -0.61 2.09
CA VAL A 106 -14.51 0.33 2.56
C VAL A 106 -15.04 1.11 3.78
N PRO A 107 -14.45 0.95 4.99
CA PRO A 107 -14.85 1.71 6.17
C PRO A 107 -14.68 3.22 5.95
N PRO A 108 -15.55 4.07 6.54
CA PRO A 108 -15.50 5.53 6.38
C PRO A 108 -14.26 6.19 7.00
N ASP A 109 -13.41 5.43 7.70
CA ASP A 109 -12.23 5.88 8.42
C ASP A 109 -10.98 5.01 8.14
N LEU A 110 -10.99 4.27 7.03
CA LEU A 110 -9.94 3.30 6.71
C LEU A 110 -8.55 3.96 6.63
N GLY A 111 -8.46 5.17 6.10
CA GLY A 111 -7.21 5.92 6.02
C GLY A 111 -6.67 6.31 7.38
N SER A 112 -7.55 6.79 8.27
CA SER A 112 -7.20 7.04 9.67
C SER A 112 -6.69 5.77 10.36
N GLN A 113 -7.34 4.62 10.15
CA GLN A 113 -6.90 3.35 10.75
C GLN A 113 -5.51 2.92 10.24
N PHE A 114 -5.26 3.02 8.94
CA PHE A 114 -3.94 2.70 8.38
C PHE A 114 -2.87 3.72 8.79
N THR A 115 -3.22 4.99 8.92
CA THR A 115 -2.34 6.02 9.47
C THR A 115 -1.94 5.66 10.90
N GLU A 116 -2.88 5.24 11.75
CA GLU A 116 -2.58 4.80 13.12
C GLU A 116 -1.64 3.58 13.13
N ILE A 117 -1.85 2.61 12.22
CA ILE A 117 -0.96 1.45 12.06
C ILE A 117 0.44 1.89 11.65
N PHE A 118 0.55 2.81 10.68
CA PHE A 118 1.82 3.28 10.15
C PHE A 118 2.66 4.00 11.21
N ILE A 119 2.05 4.90 12.00
CA ILE A 119 2.75 5.71 13.01
C ILE A 119 3.06 4.96 14.31
N LYS A 120 2.52 3.74 14.51
CA LYS A 120 2.91 2.90 15.66
C LYS A 120 4.39 2.56 15.69
N GLN A 121 5.05 2.60 14.54
CA GLN A 121 6.50 2.54 14.43
C GLN A 121 7.00 3.95 14.10
N PRO A 122 7.55 4.70 15.08
CA PRO A 122 7.99 6.08 14.86
C PRO A 122 9.10 6.19 13.80
N GLU A 123 9.86 5.11 13.57
CA GLU A 123 10.86 5.01 12.51
C GLU A 123 10.25 5.20 11.11
N ASN A 124 8.98 4.85 10.92
CA ASN A 124 8.30 5.06 9.65
C ASN A 124 8.11 6.55 9.35
N VAL A 125 7.83 7.37 10.37
CA VAL A 125 7.73 8.83 10.20
C VAL A 125 9.10 9.43 9.89
N ALA A 126 10.14 9.00 10.62
CA ALA A 126 11.51 9.43 10.35
C ALA A 126 11.96 9.06 8.92
N LEU A 127 11.58 7.86 8.45
CA LEU A 127 11.85 7.40 7.09
C LEU A 127 11.22 8.31 6.03
N ILE A 128 9.97 8.74 6.20
CA ILE A 128 9.33 9.68 5.28
C ILE A 128 10.08 11.01 5.26
N LEU A 129 10.48 11.53 6.42
CA LEU A 129 11.21 12.79 6.51
C LEU A 129 12.55 12.77 5.77
N CYS A 130 13.23 11.61 5.71
CA CYS A 130 14.45 11.46 4.91
C CYS A 130 14.24 11.81 3.42
N PHE A 131 13.05 11.59 2.87
CA PHE A 131 12.75 11.91 1.47
C PHE A 131 12.27 13.34 1.24
N VAL A 132 11.83 14.03 2.30
CA VAL A 132 11.44 15.45 2.27
C VAL A 132 12.67 16.35 2.15
N ASP A 133 13.78 15.96 2.79
CA ASP A 133 15.05 16.72 2.73
C ASP A 133 15.81 16.51 1.41
N VAL A 134 15.67 15.34 0.78
CA VAL A 134 16.48 14.97 -0.41
C VAL A 134 15.95 15.58 -1.72
N SER A 135 14.70 16.02 -1.77
CA SER A 135 14.01 16.37 -3.03
C SER A 135 13.61 17.84 -3.20
N THR A 136 13.89 18.72 -2.23
CA THR A 136 13.36 20.10 -2.26
C THR A 136 14.16 21.13 -3.08
N PHE A 137 15.22 20.79 -3.85
CA PHE A 137 15.98 21.84 -4.59
C PHE A 137 16.57 21.51 -5.98
N ASN A 138 16.34 20.34 -6.57
CA ASN A 138 16.87 20.03 -7.93
C ASN A 138 15.78 19.77 -8.97
N MET A 139 14.75 20.62 -9.00
CA MET A 139 13.90 20.80 -10.18
C MET A 139 13.81 22.28 -10.53
#